data_AF-A0A5N8AC27-F1
#
_entry.id   AF-A0A5N8AC27-F1
#
_cell.length_a   1.000
_cell.length_b   1.000
_cell.length_c   1.000
_cell.angle_alpha   90.00
_cell.angle_beta   90.00
_cell.angle_gamma   90.00
#
_symmetry.space_group_name_H-M   'P 1'
#
loop_
_entity.id
_entity.type
_entity.pdbx_description
1 polymer ?
#
loop_
_entity_poly.entity_id
_entity_poly.type
_entity_poly.pdbx_seq_one_letter_code
_entity_poly.pdbx_strand_id
1 'polypeptide(L)'
;MSGRAGAGTIHPPIIPKERLIMGTPETTAETSATTGVPVTRKMEKITLIEPIVRGETTITELTIRKPKSGELRGLSIQELMNSRIASTLDILPRITIPPITQVEADNLETEDMAAAAGVIIGFFMTEADKKKVQEVSKR
;
A
#
# COMPACT_ATOMS: atom_id res chain seq x y z
N MET A 1 -12.81 -62.92 51.96
CA MET A 1 -11.47 -62.53 52.47
C MET A 1 -10.65 -62.25 51.23
N SER A 2 -10.10 -61.07 50.93
CA SER A 2 -9.72 -59.87 51.68
C SER A 2 -9.85 -58.72 50.65
N GLY A 3 -10.46 -57.57 50.93
CA GLY A 3 -10.01 -56.58 51.89
C GLY A 3 -9.63 -55.32 51.10
N ARG A 4 -10.36 -54.21 51.28
CA ARG A 4 -9.90 -52.90 51.81
C ARG A 4 -8.94 -52.14 50.86
N ALA A 5 -8.96 -50.82 50.72
CA ALA A 5 -9.33 -49.73 51.63
C ALA A 5 -9.66 -48.49 50.77
N GLY A 6 -10.58 -47.62 51.20
CA GLY A 6 -10.22 -46.37 51.91
C GLY A 6 -10.08 -45.23 50.88
N ALA A 7 -10.59 -44.01 51.02
CA ALA A 7 -11.06 -43.20 52.13
C ALA A 7 -12.12 -42.22 51.54
N GLY A 8 -13.11 -41.74 52.27
CA GLY A 8 -12.92 -40.69 53.28
C GLY A 8 -13.34 -39.33 52.70
N THR A 9 -14.59 -38.97 52.99
CA THR A 9 -15.29 -37.70 52.73
C THR A 9 -14.49 -36.43 53.01
N ILE A 10 -14.54 -35.46 52.10
CA ILE A 10 -14.35 -34.03 52.39
C ILE A 10 -15.36 -33.18 51.61
N HIS A 11 -15.96 -32.22 52.33
CA HIS A 11 -17.03 -31.31 51.94
C HIS A 11 -16.64 -30.33 50.81
N PRO A 12 -17.61 -29.82 50.02
CA PRO A 12 -17.35 -28.82 48.98
C PRO A 12 -17.25 -27.39 49.55
N PRO A 13 -16.35 -26.52 49.05
CA PRO A 13 -16.44 -25.10 49.30
C PRO A 13 -17.40 -24.41 48.33
N ILE A 14 -18.14 -23.47 48.91
CA ILE A 14 -19.23 -22.67 48.37
C ILE A 14 -18.69 -21.62 47.40
N ILE A 15 -19.19 -21.60 46.16
CA ILE A 15 -18.92 -20.53 45.18
C ILE A 15 -20.02 -19.48 45.32
N PRO A 16 -19.73 -18.21 45.66
CA PRO A 16 -20.75 -17.16 45.65
C PRO A 16 -21.11 -16.76 44.20
N LYS A 17 -22.42 -16.58 43.99
CA LYS A 17 -23.08 -16.33 42.70
C LYS A 17 -22.90 -14.88 42.24
N GLU A 18 -22.75 -14.73 40.92
CA GLU A 18 -22.99 -13.54 40.08
C GLU A 18 -22.26 -12.21 40.39
N ARG A 19 -21.28 -11.89 39.54
CA ARG A 19 -21.18 -10.55 38.96
C ARG A 19 -20.92 -10.65 37.45
N LEU A 20 -22.00 -10.48 36.72
CA LEU A 20 -22.08 -10.18 35.30
C LEU A 20 -21.34 -8.86 35.00
N ILE A 21 -20.26 -8.90 34.21
CA ILE A 21 -19.88 -7.79 33.34
C ILE A 21 -19.45 -8.32 31.97
N MET A 22 -20.10 -7.78 30.95
CA MET A 22 -19.87 -7.95 29.52
C MET A 22 -18.49 -7.40 29.12
N GLY A 23 -17.79 -8.10 28.24
CA GLY A 23 -16.60 -7.63 27.55
C GLY A 23 -16.30 -8.55 26.36
N THR A 24 -16.38 -7.98 25.17
CA THR A 24 -16.31 -8.58 23.83
C THR A 24 -14.96 -9.23 23.49
N PRO A 25 -14.92 -10.05 22.42
CA PRO A 25 -13.83 -10.96 22.09
C PRO A 25 -12.73 -10.22 21.32
N GLU A 26 -11.49 -10.68 21.43
CA GLU A 26 -10.50 -10.52 20.36
C GLU A 26 -9.32 -11.45 20.62
N THR A 27 -9.38 -12.60 19.92
CA THR A 27 -8.23 -13.46 19.65
C THR A 27 -7.10 -12.58 19.15
N THR A 28 -6.06 -12.52 19.97
CA THR A 28 -4.77 -11.92 19.68
C THR A 28 -4.32 -12.32 18.30
N ALA A 29 -4.31 -11.32 17.42
CA ALA A 29 -3.63 -11.34 16.14
C ALA A 29 -2.19 -11.79 16.36
N GLU A 30 -1.85 -12.94 15.79
CA GLU A 30 -0.49 -13.40 15.68
C GLU A 30 0.31 -12.38 14.87
N THR A 31 1.22 -11.73 15.59
CA THR A 31 2.21 -10.81 15.09
C THR A 31 3.16 -11.56 14.17
N SER A 32 2.98 -11.40 12.86
CA SER A 32 4.05 -11.65 11.89
C SER A 32 4.87 -10.37 11.72
N ALA A 33 5.70 -10.07 12.71
CA ALA A 33 6.72 -9.04 12.59
C ALA A 33 7.82 -9.55 11.65
N THR A 34 7.67 -9.29 10.35
CA THR A 34 8.80 -9.35 9.42
C THR A 34 9.67 -8.14 9.65
N THR A 35 10.83 -8.36 10.28
CA THR A 35 11.96 -7.41 10.29
C THR A 35 12.43 -7.21 8.85
N GLY A 36 11.92 -6.15 8.20
CA GLY A 36 12.45 -5.66 6.93
C GLY A 36 13.31 -4.44 7.19
N VAL A 37 14.57 -4.49 6.73
CA VAL A 37 15.43 -3.31 6.52
C VAL A 37 14.62 -2.13 5.96
N PRO A 38 14.84 -0.89 6.43
CA PRO A 38 14.19 0.29 5.87
C PRO A 38 14.73 0.53 4.46
N VAL A 39 14.09 -0.09 3.46
CA VAL A 39 14.32 0.24 2.06
C VAL A 39 13.64 1.59 1.85
N THR A 40 14.41 2.68 1.87
CA THR A 40 13.94 4.01 1.46
C THR A 40 13.40 3.91 0.04
N ARG A 41 12.07 3.90 -0.10
CA ARG A 41 11.42 3.77 -1.41
C ARG A 41 11.42 5.15 -2.06
N LYS A 42 11.95 5.25 -3.29
CA LYS A 42 11.88 6.47 -4.10
C LYS A 42 10.41 6.81 -4.36
N MET A 43 10.03 8.04 -4.06
CA MET A 43 8.70 8.61 -4.30
C MET A 43 8.88 10.01 -4.88
N GLU A 44 8.05 10.37 -5.84
CA GLU A 44 8.00 11.70 -6.43
C GLU A 44 6.56 12.21 -6.36
N LYS A 45 6.42 13.52 -6.16
CA LYS A 45 5.11 14.18 -6.07
C LYS A 45 4.82 14.90 -7.37
N ILE A 46 3.57 14.85 -7.78
CA ILE A 46 3.03 15.68 -8.85
C ILE A 46 1.86 16.49 -8.29
N THR A 47 1.83 17.78 -8.59
CA THR A 47 0.67 18.63 -8.34
C THR A 47 -0.25 18.48 -9.54
N LEU A 48 -1.51 18.15 -9.29
CA LEU A 48 -2.52 18.05 -10.33
C LEU A 48 -2.95 19.46 -10.75
N ILE A 49 -2.98 19.67 -12.06
CA ILE A 49 -3.57 20.86 -12.67
C ILE A 49 -5.10 20.77 -12.56
N GLU A 50 -5.66 19.60 -12.86
CA GLU A 50 -7.07 19.31 -12.62
C GLU A 50 -7.24 18.39 -11.40
N PRO A 51 -7.84 18.88 -10.30
CA PRO A 51 -7.94 18.10 -9.09
C PRO A 51 -8.99 16.98 -9.21
N ILE A 52 -8.71 15.82 -8.61
CA ILE A 52 -9.67 14.73 -8.52
C ILE A 52 -10.63 15.00 -7.37
N VAL A 53 -11.93 15.05 -7.67
CA VAL A 53 -12.99 15.34 -6.69
C VAL A 53 -13.77 14.07 -6.33
N ARG A 54 -13.77 13.73 -5.03
CA ARG A 54 -14.49 12.60 -4.42
C ARG A 54 -15.47 13.10 -3.38
N GLY A 55 -16.64 13.55 -3.82
CA GLY A 55 -17.62 14.18 -2.94
C GLY A 55 -17.03 15.44 -2.29
N GLU A 56 -16.78 15.39 -0.97
CA GLU A 56 -16.17 16.51 -0.22
C GLU A 56 -14.64 16.50 -0.24
N THR A 57 -14.01 15.42 -0.71
CA THR A 57 -12.55 15.30 -0.75
C THR A 57 -12.02 15.76 -2.09
N THR A 58 -11.07 16.70 -2.08
CA THR A 58 -10.37 17.18 -3.28
C THR A 58 -8.90 16.79 -3.21
N ILE A 59 -8.42 16.10 -4.23
CA ILE A 59 -7.03 15.67 -4.35
C ILE A 59 -6.34 16.60 -5.34
N THR A 60 -5.39 17.40 -4.87
CA THR A 60 -4.61 18.35 -5.68
C THR A 60 -3.17 17.89 -5.88
N GLU A 61 -2.74 16.85 -5.18
CA GLU A 61 -1.38 16.31 -5.26
C GLU A 61 -1.45 14.78 -5.21
N LEU A 62 -0.66 14.13 -6.08
CA LEU A 62 -0.42 12.69 -6.03
C LEU A 62 1.06 12.44 -5.73
N THR A 63 1.32 11.56 -4.77
CA THR A 63 2.64 10.98 -4.57
C THR A 63 2.71 9.65 -5.34
N ILE A 64 3.62 9.55 -6.30
CA ILE A 64 3.85 8.34 -7.08
C ILE A 64 5.06 7.61 -6.49
N ARG A 65 4.86 6.34 -6.12
CA ARG A 65 5.92 5.48 -5.59
C ARG A 65 6.59 4.67 -6.70
N LYS A 66 7.90 4.43 -6.57
CA LYS A 66 8.61 3.46 -7.41
C LYS A 66 7.93 2.08 -7.34
N PRO A 67 7.48 1.51 -8.48
CA PRO A 67 6.80 0.22 -8.50
C PRO A 67 7.73 -0.91 -8.08
N LYS A 68 7.19 -1.90 -7.36
CA LYS A 68 7.82 -3.22 -7.18
C LYS A 68 7.49 -4.12 -8.36
N SER A 69 8.31 -5.12 -8.62
CA SER A 69 8.11 -6.07 -9.72
C SER A 69 6.73 -6.74 -9.73
N GLY A 70 6.15 -7.03 -8.56
CA GLY A 70 4.82 -7.61 -8.45
C GLY A 70 3.67 -6.68 -8.89
N GLU A 71 3.89 -5.37 -8.85
CA GLU A 71 2.92 -4.33 -9.26
C GLU A 71 2.93 -4.13 -10.78
N LEU A 72 4.01 -4.56 -11.45
CA LEU A 72 4.18 -4.57 -12.91
C LEU A 72 3.55 -5.79 -13.59
N ARG A 73 2.91 -6.69 -12.85
CA ARG A 73 2.28 -7.87 -13.45
C ARG A 73 1.24 -7.46 -14.48
N GLY A 74 1.32 -8.08 -15.66
CA GLY A 74 0.48 -7.78 -16.81
C GLY A 74 0.92 -6.57 -17.64
N LEU A 75 2.00 -5.88 -17.26
CA LEU A 75 2.53 -4.71 -17.96
C LEU A 75 3.91 -5.01 -18.56
N SER A 76 4.17 -4.45 -19.75
CA SER A 76 5.50 -4.49 -20.34
C SER A 76 6.35 -3.34 -19.78
N ILE A 77 7.57 -3.66 -19.31
CA ILE A 77 8.54 -2.64 -18.89
C ILE A 77 8.90 -1.74 -20.06
N GLN A 78 9.04 -2.30 -21.26
CA GLN A 78 9.33 -1.52 -22.47
C GLN A 78 8.22 -0.52 -22.78
N GLU A 79 6.96 -0.90 -22.59
CA GLU A 79 5.83 0.02 -22.79
C GLU A 79 5.85 1.17 -21.77
N LEU A 80 6.15 0.88 -20.50
CA LEU A 80 6.30 1.91 -19.47
C LEU A 80 7.48 2.85 -19.76
N MET A 81 8.61 2.32 -20.23
CA MET A 81 9.77 3.14 -20.60
C MET A 81 9.51 4.04 -21.82
N ASN A 82 8.58 3.65 -22.69
CA ASN A 82 8.14 4.44 -23.85
C ASN A 82 6.86 5.25 -23.57
N SER A 83 6.45 5.38 -22.30
CA SER A 83 5.22 6.08 -21.89
C SER A 83 3.97 5.62 -22.65
N ARG A 84 3.80 4.32 -22.89
CA ARG A 84 2.57 3.83 -23.51
C ARG A 84 1.39 4.14 -22.59
N ILE A 85 0.46 4.95 -23.11
CA ILE A 85 -0.66 5.50 -22.33
C ILE A 85 -1.42 4.42 -21.55
N ALA A 86 -1.83 3.33 -22.20
CA ALA A 86 -2.54 2.23 -21.54
C ALA A 86 -1.79 1.68 -20.32
N SER A 87 -0.49 1.36 -20.49
CA SER A 87 0.33 0.80 -19.42
C SER A 87 0.58 1.80 -18.28
N THR A 88 0.69 3.09 -18.61
CA THR A 88 0.79 4.19 -17.63
C THR A 88 -0.50 4.33 -16.83
N LEU A 89 -1.66 4.33 -17.49
CA LEU A 89 -2.95 4.44 -16.81
C LEU A 89 -3.22 3.22 -15.91
N ASP A 90 -2.90 2.02 -16.37
CA ASP A 90 -3.11 0.77 -15.62
C ASP A 90 -2.26 0.67 -14.34
N ILE A 91 -1.08 1.28 -14.32
CA ILE A 91 -0.18 1.21 -13.17
C ILE A 91 -0.50 2.25 -12.11
N LEU A 92 -1.03 3.42 -12.49
CA LEU A 92 -1.23 4.55 -11.57
C LEU A 92 -2.05 4.19 -10.32
N PRO A 93 -3.21 3.52 -10.42
CA PRO A 93 -3.99 3.09 -9.26
C PRO A 93 -3.21 2.24 -8.25
N ARG A 94 -2.14 1.57 -8.69
CA ARG A 94 -1.31 0.66 -7.88
C ARG A 94 -0.20 1.40 -7.12
N ILE A 95 0.23 2.57 -7.61
CA ILE A 95 1.44 3.24 -7.12
C ILE A 95 1.23 4.67 -6.65
N THR A 96 0.02 5.23 -6.77
CA THR A 96 -0.29 6.57 -6.27
C THR A 96 -0.72 6.57 -4.80
N ILE A 97 -0.43 7.68 -4.13
CA ILE A 97 -0.88 8.00 -2.77
C ILE A 97 -1.39 9.45 -2.80
N PRO A 98 -2.68 9.72 -2.55
CA PRO A 98 -3.74 8.73 -2.31
C PRO A 98 -3.95 7.77 -3.51
N PRO A 99 -4.43 6.54 -3.26
CA PRO A 99 -4.76 5.63 -4.35
C PRO A 99 -5.90 6.21 -5.18
N ILE A 100 -5.73 6.19 -6.50
CA ILE A 100 -6.75 6.58 -7.47
C ILE A 100 -7.42 5.34 -8.06
N THR A 101 -8.64 5.48 -8.56
CA THR A 101 -9.36 4.44 -9.31
C THR A 101 -8.91 4.47 -10.78
N GLN A 102 -9.21 3.39 -11.52
CA GLN A 102 -8.93 3.37 -12.96
C GLN A 102 -9.67 4.49 -13.70
N VAL A 103 -10.95 4.72 -13.34
CA VAL A 103 -11.75 5.78 -13.95
C VAL A 103 -11.12 7.16 -13.71
N GLU A 104 -10.61 7.43 -12.51
CA GLU A 104 -9.94 8.71 -12.24
C GLU A 104 -8.61 8.83 -13.00
N ALA A 105 -7.86 7.73 -13.15
CA ALA A 105 -6.65 7.72 -13.97
C ALA A 105 -6.98 8.02 -15.44
N ASP A 106 -8.02 7.38 -15.98
CA ASP A 106 -8.46 7.54 -17.38
C ASP A 106 -8.97 8.95 -17.69
N ASN A 107 -9.42 9.68 -16.66
CA ASN A 107 -9.87 11.08 -16.76
C ASN A 107 -8.82 12.09 -16.28
N LEU A 108 -7.56 11.69 -16.08
CA LEU A 108 -6.49 12.65 -15.80
C LEU A 108 -6.31 13.60 -16.98
N GLU A 109 -6.07 14.87 -16.65
CA GLU A 109 -5.77 15.87 -17.66
C GLU A 109 -4.43 15.54 -18.36
N THR A 110 -4.31 15.96 -19.62
CA THR A 110 -3.19 15.55 -20.48
C THR A 110 -1.82 15.89 -19.87
N GLU A 111 -1.68 17.06 -19.27
CA GLU A 111 -0.47 17.51 -18.59
C GLU A 111 -0.18 16.68 -17.33
N ASP A 112 -1.21 16.33 -16.55
CA ASP A 112 -1.07 15.54 -15.33
C ASP A 112 -0.66 14.09 -15.65
N MET A 113 -1.25 13.53 -16.70
CA MET A 113 -0.87 12.22 -17.23
C MET A 113 0.58 12.23 -17.74
N ALA A 114 0.99 13.28 -18.48
CA ALA A 114 2.35 13.43 -18.97
C ALA A 114 3.37 13.56 -17.81
N ALA A 115 3.03 14.32 -16.77
CA ALA A 115 3.83 14.45 -15.56
C ALA A 115 4.01 13.09 -14.87
N ALA A 116 2.92 12.35 -14.68
CA ALA A 116 2.93 11.02 -14.11
C ALA A 116 3.81 10.04 -14.92
N ALA A 117 3.70 10.06 -16.26
CA ALA A 117 4.52 9.25 -17.14
C ALA A 117 6.02 9.59 -17.01
N GLY A 118 6.36 10.87 -16.93
CA GLY A 118 7.72 11.35 -16.70
C GLY A 118 8.33 10.83 -15.39
N VAL A 119 7.56 10.87 -14.30
CA VAL A 119 7.96 10.30 -13.00
C VAL A 119 8.22 8.79 -13.12
N ILE A 120 7.32 8.05 -13.78
CA ILE A 120 7.46 6.61 -13.97
C ILE A 120 8.73 6.27 -14.75
N ILE A 121 8.99 6.93 -15.89
CA ILE A 121 10.25 6.77 -16.65
C ILE A 121 11.45 7.10 -15.75
N GLY A 122 11.34 8.19 -14.98
CA GLY A 122 12.36 8.63 -14.03
C GLY A 122 12.73 7.59 -12.97
N PHE A 123 11.89 6.59 -12.69
CA PHE A 123 12.22 5.48 -11.79
C PHE A 123 13.06 4.38 -12.42
N PHE A 124 13.06 4.26 -13.75
CA PHE A 124 13.85 3.31 -14.53
C PHE A 124 15.23 3.87 -14.92
N MET A 125 15.40 5.20 -14.89
CA MET A 125 16.67 5.84 -15.21
C MET A 125 17.69 5.72 -14.07
N THR A 126 18.96 5.53 -14.45
CA THR A 126 20.09 5.70 -13.52
C THR A 126 20.34 7.19 -13.25
N GLU A 127 21.05 7.51 -12.17
CA GLU A 127 21.45 8.90 -11.89
C GLU A 127 22.32 9.49 -13.02
N ALA A 128 23.11 8.65 -13.70
CA ALA A 128 23.88 9.05 -14.88
C ALA A 128 22.97 9.41 -16.06
N ASP A 129 21.91 8.65 -16.32
CA ASP A 129 20.96 8.93 -17.41
C ASP A 129 20.16 10.20 -17.13
N LYS A 130 19.73 10.41 -15.88
CA LYS A 130 19.06 11.65 -15.46
C LYS A 130 19.94 12.87 -15.69
N LYS A 131 21.24 12.79 -15.34
CA LYS A 131 22.18 13.90 -15.53
C LYS A 131 22.34 14.26 -17.01
N LYS A 132 22.42 13.26 -17.90
CA LYS A 132 22.50 13.49 -19.35
C LYS A 132 21.26 14.22 -19.88
N VAL A 133 20.06 13.81 -19.44
CA VAL A 133 18.80 14.50 -19.83
C VAL A 133 18.81 15.95 -19.38
N GLN A 134 19.28 16.23 -18.15
CA GLN A 134 19.39 17.61 -17.65
C GLN A 134 20.42 18.45 -18.40
N GLU A 135 21.53 17.85 -18.83
CA GLU A 135 22.57 18.54 -19.62
C GLU A 135 22.09 18.89 -21.03
N VAL A 136 21.30 18.02 -21.67
CA VAL A 136 20.68 18.30 -22.97
C VAL A 136 19.66 19.44 -22.86
N SER A 137 18.85 19.48 -21.79
CA SER A 137 17.82 20.51 -21.60
C SER A 137 18.38 21.90 -21.25
N LYS A 138 19.66 22.02 -20.90
CA LYS A 138 20.34 23.29 -20.57
C LYS A 138 21.05 23.93 -21.76
N ARG A 139 21.03 23.28 -22.93
CA ARG A 139 21.60 23.79 -24.17
C ARG A 139 20.53 24.47 -25.01
#